data_AF-A0A1I5Q9U1-F1
#
_entry.id   AF-A0A1I5Q9U1-F1
#
_cell.length_a   1.000
_cell.length_b   1.000
_cell.length_c   1.000
_cell.angle_alpha   90.00
_cell.angle_beta   90.00
_cell.angle_gamma   90.00
#
_symmetry.space_group_name_H-M   'P 1'
#
loop_
_entity.id
_entity.type
_entity.pdbx_description
1 polymer ?
#
loop_
_entity_poly.entity_id
_entity_poly.type
_entity_poly.pdbx_seq_one_letter_code
_entity_poly.pdbx_strand_id
1 'polypeptide(L)'
;MTEQHLKTKDIARRLEVSSSTVLNWVKKYNIPYTVNANGHYCFEEDTVLQFLSIKKQQQQDVSHTAEKSGGTVNRDVMLERLAQAEENVQLLERMIMNKADDIVTFQIVEQRKKIEALTKKMDRLEKQIQQQQDPELRRKQEDTAGIAQPGHLPAGLFQFE
;
A
#
# COMPACT_ATOMS: atom_id res chain seq x y z
N MET A 1 -11.73 44.77 -48.25
CA MET A 1 -10.84 44.08 -47.30
C MET A 1 -11.72 43.33 -46.33
N THR A 2 -11.64 41.99 -46.28
CA THR A 2 -12.54 41.18 -45.44
C THR A 2 -11.99 41.12 -44.02
N GLU A 3 -12.63 41.83 -43.08
CA GLU A 3 -12.34 41.72 -41.65
C GLU A 3 -12.76 40.32 -41.16
N GLN A 4 -11.81 39.37 -41.19
CA GLN A 4 -12.02 38.04 -40.64
C GLN A 4 -12.05 38.13 -39.11
N HIS A 5 -13.25 38.14 -38.56
CA HIS A 5 -13.48 38.08 -37.13
C HIS A 5 -13.43 36.61 -36.66
N LEU A 6 -12.41 36.27 -35.89
CA LEU A 6 -12.23 34.92 -35.33
C LEU A 6 -13.05 34.78 -34.05
N LYS A 7 -13.74 33.65 -33.89
CA LYS A 7 -14.47 33.34 -32.65
C LYS A 7 -13.50 32.82 -31.60
N THR A 8 -13.87 32.92 -30.33
CA THR A 8 -13.10 32.36 -29.19
C THR A 8 -12.68 30.91 -29.42
N LYS A 9 -13.55 30.08 -30.01
CA LYS A 9 -13.26 28.66 -30.29
C LYS A 9 -12.18 28.47 -31.35
N ASP A 10 -12.14 29.33 -32.35
CA ASP A 10 -11.17 29.26 -33.44
C ASP A 10 -9.78 29.69 -32.94
N ILE A 11 -9.74 30.71 -32.08
CA ILE A 11 -8.52 31.15 -31.39
C ILE A 11 -8.00 30.08 -30.44
N ALA A 12 -8.90 29.49 -29.65
CA ALA A 12 -8.57 28.37 -28.75
C ALA A 12 -7.93 27.20 -29.52
N ARG A 13 -8.50 26.85 -30.69
CA ARG A 13 -7.95 25.81 -31.56
C ARG A 13 -6.59 26.19 -32.15
N ARG A 14 -6.45 27.43 -32.64
CA ARG A 14 -5.20 27.92 -33.27
C ARG A 14 -4.05 28.05 -32.29
N LEU A 15 -4.35 28.32 -31.03
CA LEU A 15 -3.36 28.47 -29.95
C LEU A 15 -3.19 27.20 -29.10
N GLU A 16 -3.94 26.13 -29.38
CA GLU A 16 -3.97 24.88 -28.59
C GLU A 16 -4.23 25.12 -27.09
N VAL A 17 -5.14 26.04 -26.77
CA VAL A 17 -5.54 26.35 -25.39
C VAL A 17 -7.05 26.22 -25.23
N SER A 18 -7.53 26.06 -24.00
CA SER A 18 -8.98 25.99 -23.76
C SER A 18 -9.67 27.32 -24.06
N SER A 19 -10.93 27.30 -24.48
CA SER A 19 -11.71 28.53 -24.69
C SER A 19 -11.84 29.37 -23.41
N SER A 20 -11.85 28.72 -22.24
CA SER A 20 -11.83 29.40 -20.94
C SER A 20 -10.51 30.14 -20.69
N THR A 21 -9.37 29.58 -21.14
CA THR A 21 -8.06 30.22 -21.06
C THR A 21 -8.03 31.49 -21.90
N VAL A 22 -8.58 31.42 -23.12
CA VAL A 22 -8.70 32.60 -24.01
C VAL A 22 -9.54 33.69 -23.33
N LEU A 23 -10.71 33.36 -22.78
CA LEU A 23 -11.56 34.34 -22.08
C LEU A 23 -10.90 34.91 -20.82
N ASN A 24 -10.11 34.11 -20.09
CA ASN A 24 -9.34 34.59 -18.95
C ASN A 24 -8.24 35.57 -19.38
N TRP A 25 -7.58 35.34 -20.51
CA TRP A 25 -6.61 36.27 -21.07
C TRP A 25 -7.26 37.58 -21.52
N VAL A 26 -8.42 37.50 -22.16
CA VAL A 26 -9.20 38.69 -22.54
C VAL A 26 -9.49 39.57 -21.32
N LYS A 27 -9.94 38.96 -20.22
CA LYS A 27 -10.19 39.67 -18.95
C LYS A 27 -8.90 40.21 -18.30
N LYS A 28 -7.83 39.42 -18.29
CA LYS A 28 -6.58 39.73 -17.58
C LYS A 28 -5.73 40.80 -18.29
N TYR A 29 -5.69 40.76 -19.61
CA TYR A 29 -4.88 41.65 -20.45
C TYR A 29 -5.71 42.70 -21.19
N ASN A 30 -7.01 42.78 -20.88
CA ASN A 30 -7.96 43.73 -21.46
C ASN A 30 -7.91 43.78 -23.00
N ILE A 31 -7.93 42.60 -23.63
CA ILE A 31 -7.82 42.47 -25.09
C ILE A 31 -9.12 42.94 -25.73
N PRO A 32 -9.07 43.81 -26.75
CA PRO A 32 -10.26 44.31 -27.42
C PRO A 32 -11.03 43.15 -28.06
N TYR A 33 -12.33 43.14 -27.85
CA TYR A 33 -13.23 42.14 -28.42
C TYR A 33 -14.49 42.82 -28.95
N THR A 34 -15.05 42.25 -30.00
CA THR A 34 -16.38 42.62 -30.51
C THR A 34 -17.37 41.51 -30.15
N VAL A 35 -18.63 41.88 -29.98
CA VAL A 35 -19.71 40.91 -29.73
C VAL A 35 -20.57 40.88 -30.97
N ASN A 36 -20.65 39.72 -31.62
CA ASN A 36 -21.53 39.55 -32.78
C ASN A 36 -23.01 39.59 -32.33
N ALA A 37 -23.92 39.77 -33.29
CA ALA A 37 -25.38 39.78 -33.06
C ALA A 37 -25.92 38.57 -32.24
N ASN A 38 -25.16 37.48 -32.16
CA ASN A 38 -25.49 36.26 -31.44
C ASN A 38 -24.84 36.15 -30.04
N GLY A 39 -24.19 37.21 -29.54
CA GLY A 39 -23.59 37.23 -28.20
C GLY A 39 -22.25 36.48 -28.07
N HIS A 40 -21.61 36.11 -29.18
CA HIS A 40 -20.29 35.47 -29.16
C HIS A 40 -19.15 36.50 -29.27
N TYR A 41 -18.09 36.27 -28.49
CA TYR A 41 -16.87 37.07 -28.55
C TYR A 41 -16.12 36.80 -29.86
N CYS A 42 -15.84 37.88 -30.56
CA CYS A 42 -15.13 37.93 -31.82
C CYS A 42 -13.91 38.83 -31.68
N PHE A 43 -12.84 38.43 -32.35
CA PHE A 43 -11.57 39.13 -32.26
C PHE A 43 -10.95 39.29 -33.64
N GLU A 44 -10.24 40.40 -33.82
CA GLU A 44 -9.51 40.70 -35.05
C GLU A 44 -8.20 39.90 -35.12
N GLU A 45 -7.66 39.71 -36.32
CA GLU A 45 -6.39 39.00 -36.51
C GLU A 45 -5.24 39.67 -35.72
N ASP A 46 -5.27 40.99 -35.54
CA ASP A 46 -4.27 41.73 -34.75
C ASP A 46 -4.25 41.32 -33.26
N THR A 47 -5.40 40.93 -32.71
CA THR A 47 -5.48 40.41 -31.34
C THR A 47 -4.88 39.01 -31.21
N VAL A 48 -4.81 38.23 -32.30
CA VAL A 48 -4.17 36.91 -32.32
C VAL A 48 -2.69 37.03 -32.02
N LEU A 49 -2.04 38.10 -32.49
CA LEU A 49 -0.63 38.40 -32.17
C LEU A 49 -0.44 38.69 -30.67
N GLN A 50 -1.42 39.31 -30.02
CA GLN A 50 -1.38 39.56 -28.57
C GLN A 50 -1.52 38.25 -27.80
N PHE A 51 -2.43 37.37 -28.21
CA PHE A 51 -2.55 36.04 -27.58
C PHE A 51 -1.30 35.17 -27.78
N LEU A 52 -0.65 35.25 -28.94
CA LEU A 52 0.64 34.57 -29.18
C LEU A 52 1.74 35.11 -28.26
N SER A 53 1.79 36.42 -28.08
CA SER A 53 2.73 37.07 -27.15
C SER A 53 2.47 36.63 -25.70
N ILE A 54 1.21 36.55 -25.28
CA ILE A 54 0.83 36.04 -23.95
C ILE A 54 1.21 34.56 -23.80
N LYS A 55 0.95 33.70 -24.81
CA LYS A 55 1.35 32.29 -24.78
C LYS A 55 2.87 32.14 -24.66
N LYS A 56 3.63 32.93 -25.42
CA LYS A 56 5.10 32.94 -25.36
C LYS A 56 5.61 33.42 -24.01
N GLN A 57 5.00 34.47 -23.45
CA GLN A 57 5.32 34.97 -22.11
C GLN A 57 5.00 33.91 -21.04
N GLN A 58 3.86 33.21 -21.14
CA GLN A 58 3.54 32.13 -20.22
C GLN A 58 4.51 30.95 -20.35
N GLN A 59 4.90 30.57 -21.57
CA GLN A 59 5.91 29.53 -21.80
C GLN A 59 7.30 29.90 -21.28
N GLN A 60 7.72 31.16 -21.47
CA GLN A 60 8.94 31.68 -20.87
C GLN A 60 8.83 31.79 -19.36
N ASP A 61 7.67 32.17 -18.82
CA ASP A 61 7.41 32.09 -17.39
C ASP A 61 7.48 30.64 -16.93
N VAL A 62 7.03 29.59 -17.64
CA VAL A 62 7.24 28.20 -17.18
C VAL A 62 8.73 27.84 -17.10
N SER A 63 9.53 28.28 -18.08
CA SER A 63 10.99 28.10 -18.05
C SER A 63 11.68 28.95 -16.99
N HIS A 64 11.17 30.14 -16.69
CA HIS A 64 11.63 30.99 -15.61
C HIS A 64 10.97 30.68 -14.27
N THR A 65 9.94 29.84 -14.19
CA THR A 65 9.24 29.45 -12.95
C THR A 65 9.65 28.07 -12.46
N ALA A 66 10.46 27.34 -13.24
CA ALA A 66 11.48 26.47 -12.67
C ALA A 66 12.50 27.26 -11.80
N GLU A 67 12.60 28.59 -11.96
CA GLU A 67 13.53 29.43 -11.17
C GLU A 67 12.93 30.65 -10.43
N LYS A 68 11.68 31.07 -10.71
CA LYS A 68 11.08 32.35 -10.26
C LYS A 68 9.55 32.32 -10.14
N SER A 69 8.98 31.20 -9.72
CA SER A 69 7.72 31.22 -8.93
C SER A 69 7.98 30.77 -7.50
N GLY A 70 9.13 31.17 -6.95
CA GLY A 70 9.25 31.31 -5.53
C GLY A 70 8.50 32.58 -5.12
N GLY A 71 7.32 32.42 -4.52
CA GLY A 71 7.10 33.25 -3.32
C GLY A 71 8.36 33.11 -2.49
N THR A 72 8.91 34.22 -1.99
CA THR A 72 10.17 34.27 -1.24
C THR A 72 10.07 33.46 0.05
N VAL A 73 9.89 32.15 -0.05
CA VAL A 73 10.15 31.19 0.99
C VAL A 73 11.64 31.24 1.09
N ASN A 74 12.10 31.97 2.09
CA ASN A 74 13.50 32.19 2.39
C ASN A 74 14.25 30.86 2.22
N ARG A 75 15.24 30.80 1.32
CA ARG A 75 15.96 29.57 0.97
C ARG A 75 16.49 28.88 2.24
N ASP A 76 16.88 29.68 3.23
CA ASP A 76 17.32 29.23 4.54
C ASP A 76 16.19 28.55 5.33
N VAL A 77 14.96 29.07 5.29
CA VAL A 77 13.78 28.44 5.92
C VAL A 77 13.40 27.14 5.21
N MET A 78 13.59 27.07 3.89
CA MET A 78 13.37 25.83 3.15
C MET A 78 14.43 24.76 3.48
N LEU A 79 15.70 25.16 3.56
CA LEU A 79 16.79 24.27 4.01
C LEU A 79 16.57 23.79 5.44
N GLU A 80 16.17 24.68 6.35
CA GLU A 80 15.88 24.34 7.75
C GLU A 80 14.73 23.33 7.86
N ARG A 81 13.64 23.55 7.12
CA ARG A 81 12.52 22.59 7.07
C ARG A 81 12.93 21.25 6.48
N LEU A 82 13.86 21.24 5.54
CA LEU A 82 14.35 20.02 4.90
C LEU A 82 15.28 19.26 5.85
N ALA A 83 16.15 19.96 6.58
CA ALA A 83 16.98 19.38 7.64
C ALA A 83 16.13 18.80 8.78
N GLN A 84 15.09 19.53 9.20
CA GLN A 84 14.15 19.06 10.21
C GLN A 84 13.34 17.86 9.73
N ALA A 85 12.95 17.82 8.45
CA ALA A 85 12.31 16.66 7.86
C ALA A 85 13.24 15.45 7.82
N GLU A 86 14.52 15.65 7.49
CA GLU A 86 15.54 14.60 7.49
C GLU A 86 15.75 14.02 8.90
N GLU A 87 15.87 14.87 9.92
CA GLU A 87 15.97 14.44 11.32
C GLU A 87 14.74 13.63 11.77
N ASN A 88 13.54 14.11 11.43
CA ASN A 88 12.30 13.41 11.74
C ASN A 88 12.23 12.04 11.05
N VAL A 89 12.67 11.94 9.79
CA VAL A 89 12.73 10.67 9.05
C VAL A 89 13.70 9.71 9.74
N GLN A 90 14.90 10.16 10.10
CA GLN A 90 15.88 9.32 10.81
C GLN A 90 15.35 8.82 12.16
N LEU A 91 14.62 9.67 12.90
CA LEU A 91 14.01 9.28 14.17
C LEU A 91 12.90 8.24 13.96
N LEU A 92 12.05 8.43 12.95
CA LEU A 92 11.01 7.47 12.57
C LEU A 92 11.60 6.13 12.15
N GLU A 93 12.68 6.13 11.36
CA GLU A 93 13.39 4.91 10.98
C GLU A 93 13.91 4.14 12.20
N ARG A 94 14.55 4.83 13.16
CA ARG A 94 15.01 4.20 14.40
C ARG A 94 13.84 3.63 15.22
N MET A 95 12.73 4.34 15.33
CA MET A 95 11.55 3.84 16.04
C MET A 95 10.93 2.62 15.36
N ILE A 96 10.87 2.60 14.03
CA ILE A 96 10.38 1.45 13.25
C ILE A 96 11.32 0.26 13.43
N MET A 97 12.64 0.49 13.38
CA MET A 97 13.65 -0.54 13.60
C MET A 97 13.51 -1.15 15.01
N ASN A 98 13.42 -0.33 16.05
CA ASN A 98 13.22 -0.80 17.42
C ASN A 98 11.91 -1.60 17.55
N LYS A 99 10.82 -1.12 16.95
CA LYS A 99 9.53 -1.83 16.99
C LYS A 99 9.56 -3.15 16.22
N ALA A 100 10.34 -3.24 15.14
CA ALA A 100 10.56 -4.48 14.42
C ALA A 100 11.36 -5.47 15.28
N ASP A 101 12.40 -5.02 15.97
CA ASP A 101 13.20 -5.84 16.88
C ASP A 101 12.35 -6.40 18.04
N ASP A 102 11.45 -5.59 18.61
CA ASP A 102 10.52 -6.03 19.67
C ASP A 102 9.57 -7.14 19.19
N ILE A 103 8.98 -6.97 18.00
CA ILE A 103 8.08 -7.97 17.42
C ILE A 103 8.84 -9.27 17.12
N VAL A 104 10.03 -9.17 16.53
CA VAL A 104 10.86 -10.33 16.21
C VAL A 104 11.30 -11.06 17.48
N THR A 105 11.70 -10.32 18.52
CA THR A 105 12.06 -10.89 19.82
C THR A 105 10.89 -11.67 20.41
N PHE A 106 9.69 -11.10 20.41
CA PHE A 106 8.48 -11.79 20.85
C PHE A 106 8.22 -13.07 20.04
N GLN A 107 8.29 -12.99 18.71
CA GLN A 107 8.06 -14.13 17.82
C GLN A 107 9.06 -15.27 18.07
N ILE A 108 10.35 -14.97 18.24
CA ILE A 108 11.39 -15.96 18.55
C ILE A 108 11.10 -16.64 19.88
N VAL A 109 10.76 -15.87 20.92
CA VAL A 109 10.43 -16.43 22.25
C VAL A 109 9.20 -17.34 22.15
N GLU A 110 8.18 -16.95 21.40
CA GLU A 110 6.98 -17.76 21.21
C GLU A 110 7.27 -19.04 20.42
N GLN A 111 8.07 -18.95 19.35
CA GLN A 111 8.50 -20.12 18.58
C GLN A 111 9.32 -21.09 19.43
N ARG A 112 10.23 -20.60 20.27
CA ARG A 112 11.00 -21.44 21.20
C ARG A 112 10.08 -22.20 22.15
N LYS A 113 9.06 -21.52 22.72
CA LYS A 113 8.04 -22.17 23.57
C LYS A 113 7.26 -23.26 22.80
N LYS A 114 6.90 -23.00 21.54
CA LYS A 114 6.22 -23.97 20.67
C LYS A 114 7.10 -25.20 20.40
N ILE A 115 8.38 -24.99 20.09
CA ILE A 115 9.35 -26.07 19.90
C ILE A 115 9.48 -26.90 21.18
N GLU A 116 9.68 -26.27 22.33
CA GLU A 116 9.79 -26.98 23.62
C GLU A 116 8.53 -27.80 23.96
N ALA A 117 7.33 -27.28 23.62
CA ALA A 117 6.08 -28.02 23.79
C ALA A 117 5.97 -29.23 22.86
N LEU A 118 6.42 -29.10 21.61
CA LEU A 118 6.48 -30.21 20.66
C LEU A 118 7.49 -31.27 21.08
N THR A 119 8.70 -30.87 21.51
CA THR A 119 9.72 -31.77 22.05
C THR A 119 9.18 -32.55 23.25
N LYS A 120 8.52 -31.88 24.21
CA LYS A 120 7.89 -32.57 25.35
C LYS A 120 6.81 -33.57 24.93
N LYS A 121 6.05 -33.29 23.88
CA LYS A 121 5.06 -34.24 23.35
C LYS A 121 5.77 -35.43 22.69
N MET A 122 6.84 -35.17 21.94
CA MET A 122 7.67 -36.21 21.32
C MET A 122 8.28 -37.12 22.39
N ASP A 123 8.87 -36.57 23.45
CA ASP A 123 9.43 -37.35 24.57
C ASP A 123 8.37 -38.23 25.25
N ARG A 124 7.13 -37.74 25.35
CA ARG A 124 6.01 -38.53 25.91
C ARG A 124 5.62 -39.68 24.99
N LEU A 125 5.54 -39.42 23.69
CA LEU A 125 5.25 -40.45 22.70
C LEU A 125 6.37 -41.49 22.64
N GLU A 126 7.63 -41.07 22.66
CA GLU A 126 8.79 -41.97 22.75
C GLU A 126 8.73 -42.83 24.02
N LYS A 127 8.41 -42.25 25.18
CA LYS A 127 8.23 -43.03 26.42
C LYS A 127 7.09 -44.04 26.32
N GLN A 128 5.96 -43.66 25.71
CA GLN A 128 4.84 -44.58 25.50
C GLN A 128 5.22 -45.74 24.57
N ILE A 129 5.93 -45.45 23.48
CA ILE A 129 6.44 -46.46 22.57
C ILE A 129 7.44 -47.37 23.28
N GLN A 130 8.36 -46.82 24.07
CA GLN A 130 9.34 -47.59 24.83
C GLN A 130 8.66 -48.53 25.84
N GLN A 131 7.62 -48.06 26.55
CA GLN A 131 6.84 -48.87 27.49
C GLN A 131 6.07 -50.01 26.79
N GLN A 132 5.60 -49.79 25.56
CA GLN A 132 4.92 -50.82 24.77
C GLN A 132 5.91 -51.82 24.13
N GLN A 133 7.12 -51.36 23.82
CA GLN A 133 8.19 -52.20 23.26
C GLN A 133 8.97 -52.95 24.35
N ASP A 134 8.82 -52.58 25.62
CA ASP A 134 9.49 -53.23 26.73
C ASP A 134 9.05 -54.71 26.83
N PRO A 135 9.92 -55.67 26.49
CA PRO A 135 9.55 -57.08 26.42
C PRO A 135 9.06 -57.64 27.76
N GLU A 136 9.41 -57.01 28.87
CA GLU A 136 8.94 -57.40 30.20
C GLU A 136 7.46 -57.11 30.44
N LEU A 137 6.90 -56.05 29.84
CA LEU A 137 5.46 -55.75 29.97
C LEU A 137 4.62 -56.69 29.12
N ARG A 138 5.13 -57.06 27.95
CA ARG A 138 4.52 -58.05 27.05
C ARG A 138 4.51 -59.45 27.69
N ARG A 139 5.60 -59.84 28.38
CA ARG A 139 5.64 -61.06 29.20
C ARG A 139 4.71 -61.02 30.41
N LYS A 140 4.61 -59.89 31.14
CA LYS A 140 3.67 -59.75 32.26
C LYS A 140 2.19 -59.77 31.85
N GLN A 141 1.86 -59.28 30.65
CA GLN A 141 0.50 -59.38 30.10
C GLN A 141 0.17 -60.82 29.67
N GLU A 142 1.15 -61.55 29.13
CA GLU A 142 1.01 -62.98 28.82
C GLU A 142 0.90 -63.84 30.10
N ASP A 143 1.67 -63.52 31.15
CA ASP A 143 1.63 -64.22 32.44
C ASP A 143 0.34 -63.97 33.24
N THR A 144 -0.22 -62.76 33.16
CA THR A 144 -1.51 -62.43 33.83
C THR A 144 -2.72 -62.97 33.07
N ALA A 145 -2.63 -63.12 31.74
CA ALA A 145 -3.64 -63.80 30.94
C ALA A 145 -3.54 -65.34 31.03
N GLY A 146 -2.36 -65.89 31.37
CA GLY A 146 -2.10 -67.33 31.43
C GLY A 146 -2.52 -68.06 32.72
N ILE A 147 -2.90 -67.36 33.79
CA ILE A 147 -3.23 -67.98 35.10
C ILE A 147 -4.71 -68.37 35.24
N ALA A 148 -5.59 -67.92 34.34
CA ALA A 148 -7.03 -68.14 34.46
C ALA A 148 -7.56 -69.32 33.61
N GLN A 149 -6.99 -70.53 33.71
CA GLN A 149 -7.73 -71.82 33.64
C GLN A 149 -6.87 -72.97 34.22
N PRO A 150 -7.43 -73.74 35.17
CA PRO A 150 -7.53 -75.19 34.95
C PRO A 150 -8.93 -75.71 35.26
N GLY A 151 -9.33 -76.71 34.48
CA GLY A 151 -10.72 -77.06 34.22
C GLY A 151 -11.46 -77.89 35.27
N HIS A 152 -12.77 -77.97 35.08
CA HIS A 152 -13.55 -79.18 35.35
C HIS A 152 -14.89 -79.15 34.59
N LEU A 153 -15.09 -80.15 33.72
CA LEU A 153 -16.41 -80.72 33.40
C LEU A 153 -16.55 -81.95 34.32
N PRO A 154 -17.75 -82.43 34.75
CA PRO A 154 -18.84 -82.83 33.84
C PRO A 154 -20.27 -82.82 34.45
N ALA A 155 -21.19 -83.47 33.71
CA ALA A 155 -22.46 -84.12 34.11
C ALA A 155 -23.76 -83.39 33.71
N GLY A 156 -24.55 -84.07 32.87
CA GLY A 156 -25.61 -83.48 32.06
C GLY A 156 -27.02 -83.48 32.65
N LEU A 157 -27.96 -83.01 31.83
CA LEU A 157 -29.40 -83.28 31.87
C LEU A 157 -29.95 -82.85 30.49
N PHE A 158 -30.17 -83.80 29.57
CA PHE A 158 -31.49 -84.24 29.11
C PHE A 158 -32.46 -83.09 28.72
N GLN A 159 -32.65 -82.88 27.42
CA GLN A 159 -33.93 -82.43 26.86
C GLN A 159 -34.75 -83.68 26.49
N PHE A 160 -35.91 -83.84 27.11
CA PHE A 160 -36.99 -84.72 26.65
C PHE A 160 -37.91 -83.93 25.69
N GLU A 161 -38.63 -84.69 24.87
CA GLU A 161 -39.60 -84.30 23.83
C GLU A 161 -40.51 -83.10 24.13
#